data_AF-X5E165-F1
#
_entry.id   AF-X5E165-F1
#
_cell.length_a   1.000
_cell.length_b   1.000
_cell.length_c   1.000
_cell.angle_alpha   90.00
_cell.angle_beta   90.00
_cell.angle_gamma   90.00
#
_symmetry.space_group_name_H-M   'P 1'
#
loop_
_entity.id
_entity.type
_entity.pdbx_description
1 polymer ?
#
loop_
_entity_poly.entity_id
_entity_poly.type
_entity_poly.pdbx_seq_one_letter_code
_entity_poly.pdbx_strand_id
1 'polypeptide(L)'
;MFQFSELLILFSFKINQDYIAKNLCIEKDIEGSTCKGCCQLEKRMHEQDEQKKELPPQQTEKQNIDFCVPLSGINFALCTIKENLAGKVATQYSFQNLFKVFHPPAGIC
;
A
#
# COMPACT_ATOMS: atom_id res chain seq x y z
N MET A 1 12.74 12.19 5.98
CA MET A 1 12.41 11.79 4.59
C MET A 1 11.19 12.61 4.20
N PHE A 2 11.30 13.52 3.22
CA PHE A 2 10.19 14.40 2.84
C PHE A 2 9.06 13.59 2.18
N GLN A 3 7.82 13.81 2.61
CA GLN A 3 6.65 13.13 2.06
C GLN A 3 6.23 13.78 0.74
N PHE A 4 5.76 13.00 -0.24
CA PHE A 4 5.33 13.55 -1.56
C PHE A 4 4.28 14.66 -1.42
N SER A 5 3.40 14.54 -0.44
CA SER A 5 2.35 15.52 -0.16
C SER A 5 2.90 16.87 0.35
N GLU A 6 4.02 16.89 1.06
CA GLU A 6 4.69 18.13 1.50
C GLU A 6 5.33 18.85 0.31
N LEU A 7 5.93 18.10 -0.62
CA LEU A 7 6.53 18.64 -1.84
C LEU A 7 5.48 19.33 -2.73
N LEU A 8 4.27 18.76 -2.83
CA LEU A 8 3.17 19.37 -3.56
C LEU A 8 2.72 20.70 -2.93
N ILE A 9 2.68 20.77 -1.59
CA ILE A 9 2.35 22.02 -0.88
C ILE A 9 3.41 23.08 -1.14
N LEU A 10 4.69 22.73 -1.02
CA LEU A 10 5.81 23.63 -1.33
C LEU A 10 5.79 24.11 -2.78
N PHE A 11 5.53 23.21 -3.74
CA PHE A 11 5.48 23.53 -5.15
C PHE A 11 4.31 24.47 -5.49
N SER A 12 3.11 24.17 -5.01
CA SER A 12 1.93 24.99 -5.21
C SER A 12 2.04 26.36 -4.52
N PHE A 13 2.65 26.41 -3.32
CA PHE A 13 3.01 27.65 -2.65
C PHE A 13 3.97 28.48 -3.51
N LYS A 14 5.02 27.85 -4.06
CA LYS A 14 6.05 28.57 -4.82
C LYS A 14 5.52 29.17 -6.11
N ILE A 15 4.67 28.44 -6.84
CA ILE A 15 4.01 28.94 -8.06
C ILE A 15 3.13 30.15 -7.76
N ASN A 16 2.39 30.11 -6.66
CA ASN A 16 1.40 31.13 -6.31
C ASN A 16 1.89 32.13 -5.27
N GLN A 17 3.20 32.19 -5.01
CA GLN A 17 3.77 32.88 -3.85
C GLN A 17 3.40 34.37 -3.85
N ASP A 18 3.43 35.02 -5.01
CA ASP A 18 3.05 36.43 -5.15
C ASP A 18 1.57 36.68 -4.82
N TYR A 19 0.68 35.81 -5.32
CA TYR A 19 -0.74 35.91 -5.01
C TYR A 19 -0.99 35.71 -3.52
N ILE A 20 -0.33 34.71 -2.91
CA ILE A 20 -0.44 34.42 -1.48
C ILE A 20 0.06 35.60 -0.66
N ALA A 21 1.22 36.16 -0.99
CA ALA A 21 1.81 37.30 -0.30
C ALA A 21 0.89 38.54 -0.38
N LYS A 22 0.31 38.83 -1.54
CA LYS A 22 -0.51 40.04 -1.76
C LYS A 22 -1.92 39.92 -1.17
N ASN A 23 -2.52 38.73 -1.18
CA ASN A 23 -3.94 38.58 -0.87
C ASN A 23 -4.19 37.88 0.47
N LEU A 24 -3.42 36.83 0.77
CA LEU A 24 -3.68 35.90 1.86
C LEU A 24 -2.73 36.08 3.06
N CYS A 25 -1.57 36.70 2.89
CA CYS A 25 -0.62 36.91 3.98
C CYS A 25 -1.23 37.83 5.05
N ILE A 26 -1.18 37.39 6.31
CA ILE A 26 -1.72 38.16 7.44
C ILE A 26 -0.88 39.41 7.75
N GLU A 27 0.40 39.38 7.40
CA GLU A 27 1.36 40.48 7.61
C GLU A 27 1.48 41.39 6.38
N LYS A 28 0.62 41.26 5.39
CA LYS A 28 0.70 42.03 4.13
C LYS A 28 0.62 43.55 4.34
N ASP A 29 -0.07 43.98 5.40
CA ASP A 29 -0.28 45.39 5.74
C ASP A 29 0.78 45.91 6.73
N ILE A 30 1.71 45.07 7.18
CA ILE A 30 2.82 45.46 8.05
C ILE A 30 3.96 46.00 7.18
N GLU A 31 4.26 47.30 7.32
CA GLU A 31 5.37 47.93 6.62
C GLU A 31 6.68 47.21 6.92
N GLY A 32 7.42 46.82 5.88
CA GLY A 32 8.68 46.11 6.01
C GLY A 32 8.58 44.61 6.34
N SER A 33 7.39 44.00 6.33
CA SER A 33 7.28 42.54 6.54
C SER A 33 8.09 41.74 5.53
N THR A 34 8.84 40.76 6.03
CA THR A 34 9.62 39.81 5.23
C THR A 34 8.89 38.48 5.01
N CYS A 35 7.67 38.34 5.52
CA CYS A 35 6.93 37.07 5.57
C CYS A 35 6.63 36.51 4.17
N LYS A 36 6.21 37.33 3.21
CA LYS A 36 5.97 36.89 1.80
C LYS A 36 5.10 35.63 1.69
N GLY A 37 4.11 35.48 2.58
CA GLY A 37 3.20 34.34 2.63
C GLY A 37 3.67 33.14 3.46
N CYS A 38 4.83 33.19 4.13
CA CYS A 38 5.32 32.09 4.98
C CYS A 38 4.34 31.67 6.07
N CYS A 39 3.60 32.62 6.67
CA CYS A 39 2.52 32.32 7.62
C CYS A 39 1.45 31.37 7.05
N GLN A 40 1.12 31.51 5.76
CA GLN A 40 0.15 30.64 5.09
C GLN A 40 0.73 29.28 4.74
N LEU A 41 2.03 29.22 4.42
CA LEU A 41 2.72 27.95 4.18
C LEU A 41 2.78 27.11 5.46
N GLU A 42 3.19 27.72 6.57
CA GLU A 42 3.27 27.08 7.88
C GLU A 42 1.90 26.56 8.33
N LYS A 43 0.86 27.38 8.18
CA LYS A 43 -0.53 26.96 8.46
C LYS A 43 -0.93 25.69 7.71
N ARG A 44 -0.67 25.64 6.39
CA ARG A 44 -1.01 24.47 5.56
C ARG A 44 -0.21 23.22 5.94
N MET A 45 1.06 23.40 6.32
CA MET A 45 1.90 22.28 6.79
C MET A 45 1.34 21.71 8.11
N HIS A 46 0.95 22.57 9.04
CA HIS A 46 0.34 22.15 10.29
C HIS A 46 -1.01 21.45 10.09
N GLU A 47 -1.89 22.00 9.25
CA GLU A 47 -3.17 21.37 8.90
C GLU A 47 -2.99 19.98 8.27
N GLN A 48 -1.92 19.79 7.49
CA GLN A 48 -1.59 18.49 6.93
C GLN A 48 -1.13 17.49 8.01
N ASP A 49 -0.32 17.92 8.97
CA ASP A 49 0.14 17.04 10.05
C ASP A 49 -0.99 16.67 11.01
N GLU A 50 -1.93 17.56 11.28
CA GLU A 50 -3.13 17.24 12.05
C GLU A 50 -4.02 16.22 11.32
N GLN A 51 -4.25 16.39 10.01
CA GLN A 51 -4.99 15.41 9.21
C GLN A 51 -4.31 14.03 9.20
N LYS A 52 -2.98 13.96 9.19
CA LYS A 52 -2.25 12.69 9.31
C LYS A 52 -2.50 12.00 10.66
N LYS A 53 -2.70 12.75 11.74
CA LYS A 53 -2.98 12.20 13.08
C LYS A 53 -4.42 11.69 13.22
N GLU A 54 -5.38 12.32 12.53
CA GLU A 54 -6.79 11.92 12.55
C GLU A 54 -7.08 10.68 11.70
N LEU A 55 -6.25 10.42 10.68
CA LEU A 55 -6.35 9.20 9.90
C LEU A 55 -6.02 7.99 10.80
N PRO A 56 -6.85 6.94 10.81
CA PRO A 56 -6.49 5.68 11.45
C PRO A 56 -5.09 5.28 10.97
N PRO A 57 -4.19 4.80 11.85
CA PRO A 57 -2.89 4.32 11.42
C PRO A 57 -3.13 3.36 10.26
N GLN A 58 -2.47 3.57 9.12
CA GLN A 58 -2.59 2.69 7.96
C GLN A 58 -2.26 1.26 8.44
N GLN A 59 -3.30 0.48 8.72
CA GLN A 59 -3.16 -0.95 8.83
C GLN A 59 -2.87 -1.40 7.41
N THR A 60 -1.58 -1.54 7.11
CA THR A 60 -1.11 -2.42 6.05
C THR A 60 -1.40 -3.85 6.49
N GLU A 61 -2.67 -4.17 6.73
CA GLU A 61 -3.10 -5.52 6.96
C GLU A 61 -2.85 -6.24 5.64
N LYS A 62 -1.83 -7.09 5.61
CA LYS A 62 -1.59 -7.99 4.49
C LYS A 62 -2.84 -8.85 4.37
N GLN A 63 -3.76 -8.45 3.49
CA GLN A 63 -4.89 -9.28 3.13
C GLN A 63 -4.31 -10.51 2.42
N ASN A 64 -4.20 -11.62 3.16
CA ASN A 64 -3.96 -12.92 2.56
C ASN A 64 -5.23 -13.25 1.78
N ILE A 65 -5.16 -13.12 0.45
CA ILE A 65 -6.23 -13.55 -0.43
C ILE A 65 -6.11 -15.07 -0.53
N ASP A 66 -6.75 -15.78 0.40
CA ASP A 66 -6.85 -17.23 0.33
C ASP A 66 -7.86 -17.61 -0.75
N PHE A 67 -7.36 -18.10 -1.87
CA PHE A 67 -8.18 -18.58 -2.98
C PHE A 67 -8.67 -19.99 -2.65
N CYS A 68 -9.89 -20.10 -2.13
CA CYS A 68 -10.54 -21.39 -1.90
C CYS A 68 -11.35 -21.79 -3.14
N VAL A 69 -10.85 -22.76 -3.91
CA VAL A 69 -11.64 -23.39 -4.99
C VAL A 69 -12.51 -24.47 -4.36
N PRO A 70 -13.85 -24.40 -4.47
CA PRO A 70 -14.70 -25.49 -4.02
C PRO A 70 -14.42 -26.72 -4.87
N LEU A 71 -13.90 -27.76 -4.23
CA LEU A 71 -13.70 -29.06 -4.85
C LEU A 71 -15.07 -29.75 -4.99
N SER A 72 -15.89 -29.24 -5.91
CA SER A 72 -17.15 -29.88 -6.24
C SER A 72 -16.88 -31.19 -7.01
N GLY A 73 -17.01 -32.31 -6.31
CA GLY A 73 -17.21 -33.64 -6.89
C GLY A 73 -16.02 -34.25 -7.61
N ILE A 74 -14.92 -34.57 -6.90
CA ILE A 74 -14.00 -35.58 -7.42
C ILE A 74 -14.62 -36.96 -7.21
N ASN A 75 -15.26 -37.49 -8.25
CA ASN A 75 -15.51 -38.92 -8.35
C ASN A 75 -14.17 -39.59 -8.69
N PHE A 76 -13.51 -40.20 -7.70
CA PHE A 76 -12.35 -41.04 -7.95
C PHE A 76 -12.82 -42.37 -8.57
N ALA A 77 -12.99 -42.39 -9.88
CA ALA A 77 -13.01 -43.64 -10.61
C ALA A 77 -11.57 -44.16 -10.66
N LEU A 78 -11.38 -45.40 -10.19
CA LEU A 78 -10.10 -46.11 -10.19
C LEU A 78 -9.71 -46.38 -11.65
N CYS A 79 -9.10 -45.41 -12.32
CA CYS A 79 -8.61 -45.57 -13.69
C CYS A 79 -7.34 -46.43 -13.67
N THR A 80 -7.43 -47.63 -14.24
CA THR A 80 -6.26 -48.46 -14.53
C THR A 80 -5.37 -47.68 -15.50
N ILE A 81 -4.16 -47.33 -15.06
CA ILE A 81 -3.21 -46.55 -15.85
C ILE A 81 -2.77 -47.40 -17.06
N LYS A 82 -3.32 -47.12 -18.24
CA LYS A 82 -2.59 -47.38 -19.49
C LYS A 82 -1.85 -46.10 -19.84
N GLU A 83 -0.54 -46.14 -19.67
CA GLU A 83 0.35 -45.09 -20.16
C GLU A 83 0.07 -44.87 -21.65
N ASN A 84 -0.22 -43.63 -22.04
CA ASN A 84 0.29 -43.06 -23.27
C ASN A 84 0.34 -41.53 -23.14
N LEU A 85 1.57 -41.05 -23.14
CA LEU A 85 2.01 -39.68 -22.92
C LEU A 85 1.85 -38.88 -24.22
N ALA A 86 0.89 -37.96 -24.29
CA ALA A 86 0.92 -36.87 -25.28
C ALA A 86 -0.02 -35.73 -24.89
N GLY A 87 0.39 -34.93 -23.91
CA GLY A 87 -0.24 -33.65 -23.61
C GLY A 87 0.78 -32.72 -22.99
N LYS A 88 1.40 -31.85 -23.81
CA LYS A 88 2.24 -30.75 -23.31
C LYS A 88 1.35 -29.75 -22.59
N VAL A 89 1.18 -29.94 -21.28
CA VAL A 89 0.72 -28.88 -20.38
C VAL A 89 1.98 -28.31 -19.72
N ALA A 90 2.39 -27.13 -20.14
CA ALA A 90 3.49 -26.40 -19.54
C ALA A 90 3.01 -25.76 -18.22
N THR A 91 2.91 -26.55 -17.17
CA THR A 91 2.81 -26.04 -15.80
C THR A 91 4.18 -26.19 -15.14
N GLN A 92 4.83 -25.08 -14.81
CA GLN A 92 6.17 -25.05 -14.19
C GLN A 92 6.16 -25.41 -12.69
N TYR A 93 5.07 -25.95 -12.16
CA TYR A 93 4.95 -26.34 -10.77
C TYR A 93 4.43 -27.77 -10.67
N SER A 94 5.27 -28.67 -10.13
CA SER A 94 4.93 -30.04 -9.77
C SER A 94 5.02 -30.21 -8.27
N PHE A 95 3.89 -30.11 -7.56
CA PHE A 95 3.80 -30.63 -6.20
C PHE A 95 3.35 -32.09 -6.27
N GLN A 96 4.28 -33.00 -6.52
CA GLN A 96 4.06 -34.42 -6.24
C GLN A 96 4.25 -34.65 -4.73
N ASN A 97 3.26 -34.27 -3.92
CA ASN A 97 3.23 -34.55 -2.49
C ASN A 97 2.01 -35.41 -2.13
N LEU A 98 1.77 -36.47 -2.93
CA LEU A 98 0.63 -37.36 -2.70
C LEU A 98 0.81 -38.30 -1.50
N PHE A 99 2.02 -38.41 -0.91
CA PHE A 99 2.28 -39.41 0.15
C PHE A 99 3.24 -38.98 1.27
N LYS A 100 3.33 -37.68 1.59
CA LYS A 100 3.98 -37.27 2.86
C LYS A 100 2.91 -36.88 3.87
N VAL A 101 2.56 -37.82 4.74
CA VAL A 101 1.83 -37.52 5.98
C VAL A 101 2.71 -36.56 6.77
N PHE A 102 2.21 -35.34 6.98
CA PHE A 102 2.91 -34.31 7.73
C PHE A 102 3.01 -34.77 9.19
N HIS A 103 4.24 -34.93 9.70
CA HIS A 103 4.45 -35.21 11.12
C HIS A 103 4.93 -33.93 11.80
N PRO A 104 4.26 -33.46 12.87
CA PRO A 104 4.77 -32.34 13.65
C PRO A 104 6.11 -32.74 14.34
N PRO A 105 7.00 -31.78 14.60
CA PRO A 105 8.25 -32.08 15.31
C PRO A 105 7.91 -32.64 16.69
N ALA A 106 8.50 -33.80 17.02
CA ALA A 106 8.37 -34.39 18.34
C ALA A 106 8.97 -33.40 19.36
N GLY A 107 8.11 -32.85 20.23
CA GLY A 107 8.54 -31.99 21.31
C GLY A 107 9.60 -32.70 22.15
N ILE A 108 10.69 -32.01 22.42
CA ILE A 108 11.71 -32.44 23.38
C ILE A 108 11.07 -32.31 24.77
N CYS A 109 10.94 -33.43 25.48
CA CYS A 109 10.58 -33.47 26.90
C CYS A 109 11.77 -33.02 27.77
#